data_AF-A0A194VC26-F1
#
_entry.id   AF-A0A194VC26-F1
#
_cell.length_a   1.000
_cell.length_b   1.000
_cell.length_c   1.000
_cell.angle_alpha   90.00
_cell.angle_beta   90.00
_cell.angle_gamma   90.00
#
_symmetry.space_group_name_H-M   'P 1'
#
loop_
_entity.id
_entity.type
_entity.pdbx_description
1 polymer ?
#
loop_
_entity_poly.entity_id
_entity_poly.type
_entity_poly.pdbx_seq_one_letter_code
_entity_poly.pdbx_strand_id
1 'polypeptide(L)'
;MHSMAAYPHNATKVRKCLVGSSAGQFDIVDNVEIPTTLAPDMMLCKVAAIALNPAGAKISDFSPAPGSIVGLDFAGEVVQVGSGVKRFELGDRVFCISWGQNPADKTTGCFSEYALATEDHSCKIPDWMSFEQASTAGLKPIVTCSPENTALLKSLGAVETFDYRSPACGMQINHYTKGKLSRALDCISTAETMSMCYEAIGASGDRYLALDPISTHVKYTRRDVLADWMVAFTVFGAPVKSGGVYGRPAMPQHRALASRLFALVERLIEEGMLKAPPFQVRSGGLEAVAGGVKFKEFFN
;
A
#
# COMPACT_ATOMS: atom_id res chain seq x y z
N MET A 1 25.28 26.08 -12.99
CA MET A 1 25.69 25.59 -11.65
C MET A 1 25.03 26.48 -10.61
N HIS A 2 23.90 26.06 -10.05
CA HIS A 2 23.30 26.72 -8.89
C HIS A 2 23.56 25.80 -7.70
N SER A 3 24.48 26.25 -6.84
CA SER A 3 24.78 25.64 -5.55
C SER A 3 23.58 25.86 -4.63
N MET A 4 22.74 24.84 -4.45
CA MET A 4 21.82 24.79 -3.31
C MET A 4 22.58 24.25 -2.10
N ALA A 5 22.53 25.01 -1.01
CA ALA A 5 23.34 24.80 0.18
C ALA A 5 22.98 23.48 0.87
N ALA A 6 24.01 22.73 1.24
CA ALA A 6 23.93 21.68 2.25
C ALA A 6 23.26 22.22 3.52
N TYR A 7 22.58 21.35 4.26
CA TYR A 7 21.94 21.65 5.55
C TYR A 7 22.86 22.58 6.38
N PRO A 8 22.42 23.80 6.74
CA PRO A 8 23.28 24.77 7.36
C PRO A 8 23.78 24.21 8.69
N HIS A 9 25.10 24.30 8.91
CA HIS A 9 25.82 23.74 10.06
C HIS A 9 25.33 24.26 11.44
N ASN A 10 24.34 25.16 11.46
CA ASN A 10 23.75 25.87 12.60
C ASN A 10 22.23 25.67 12.78
N ALA A 11 21.57 24.79 12.02
CA ALA A 11 20.19 24.39 12.35
C ALA A 11 20.19 23.52 13.62
N THR A 12 19.14 23.64 14.44
CA THR A 12 18.98 22.92 15.70
C THR A 12 19.31 21.43 15.51
N LYS A 13 20.31 20.91 16.24
CA LYS A 13 20.79 19.51 16.12
C LYS A 13 19.82 18.47 16.67
N VAL A 14 18.60 18.87 16.98
CA VAL A 14 17.58 18.03 17.60
C VAL A 14 16.28 18.12 16.82
N ARG A 15 15.48 17.06 16.94
CA ARG A 15 14.17 16.86 16.31
C ARG A 15 13.18 16.45 17.38
N LYS A 16 11.92 16.85 17.19
CA LYS A 16 10.80 16.33 17.96
C LYS A 16 10.39 14.95 17.44
N CYS A 17 10.14 14.03 18.36
CA CYS A 17 9.79 12.64 18.08
C CYS A 17 8.66 12.16 19.00
N LEU A 18 7.86 11.24 18.49
CA LEU A 18 7.06 10.35 19.32
C LEU A 18 7.90 9.10 19.66
N VAL A 19 8.11 8.86 20.95
CA VAL A 19 8.98 7.81 21.49
C VAL A 19 8.12 6.83 22.28
N GLY A 20 8.32 5.53 22.08
CA GLY A 20 7.60 4.51 22.85
C GLY A 20 8.17 4.38 24.26
N SER A 21 7.32 4.35 25.28
CA SER A 21 7.75 4.23 26.69
C SER A 21 7.40 2.88 27.30
N SER A 22 6.20 2.38 27.05
CA SER A 22 5.76 1.03 27.39
C SER A 22 4.68 0.55 26.40
N ALA A 23 4.09 -0.63 26.62
CA ALA A 23 3.07 -1.20 25.73
C ALA A 23 1.91 -0.22 25.48
N GLY A 24 1.74 0.20 24.23
CA GLY A 24 0.73 1.17 23.81
C GLY A 24 0.89 2.59 24.38
N GLN A 25 2.03 2.90 25.02
CA GLN A 25 2.30 4.19 25.65
C GLN A 25 3.43 4.93 24.93
N PHE A 26 3.25 6.24 24.79
CA PHE A 26 4.15 7.10 24.02
C PHE A 26 4.40 8.42 24.73
N ASP A 27 5.61 8.95 24.55
CA ASP A 27 6.03 10.27 25.02
C ASP A 27 6.42 11.14 23.82
N ILE A 28 6.12 12.44 23.91
CA ILE A 28 6.68 13.42 22.98
C ILE A 28 8.01 13.91 23.55
N VAL A 29 9.09 13.73 22.80
CA VAL A 29 10.45 14.16 23.16
C VAL A 29 10.92 15.17 22.13
N ASP A 30 11.28 16.38 22.55
CA ASP A 30 11.60 17.51 21.67
C ASP A 30 13.10 17.77 21.47
N ASN A 31 13.95 16.95 22.06
CA ASN A 31 15.41 17.12 22.09
C ASN A 31 16.18 15.88 21.57
N VAL A 32 15.57 15.04 20.74
CA VAL A 32 16.25 13.87 20.16
C VAL A 32 17.26 14.32 19.12
N GLU A 33 18.51 13.86 19.17
CA GLU A 33 19.53 14.27 18.21
C GLU A 33 19.19 13.86 16.76
N ILE A 34 19.52 14.75 15.82
CA ILE A 34 19.54 14.46 14.38
C ILE A 34 20.91 13.89 14.05
N PRO A 35 21.00 12.68 13.44
CA PRO A 35 22.27 12.11 13.02
C PRO A 35 23.00 13.03 12.04
N THR A 36 24.26 13.37 12.35
CA THR A 36 25.09 14.20 11.46
C THR A 36 25.83 13.38 10.41
N THR A 37 26.05 12.09 10.69
CA THR A 37 26.65 11.12 9.79
C THR A 37 25.64 10.03 9.50
N LEU A 38 25.48 9.67 8.23
CA LEU A 38 24.58 8.62 7.79
C LEU A 38 25.37 7.37 7.39
N ALA A 39 24.78 6.19 7.59
CA ALA A 39 25.26 4.98 6.95
C ALA A 39 25.22 5.14 5.41
N PRO A 40 26.08 4.44 4.65
CA PRO A 40 26.21 4.66 3.22
C PRO A 40 24.90 4.55 2.43
N ASP A 41 23.99 3.66 2.85
CA ASP A 41 22.71 3.35 2.20
C ASP A 41 21.51 4.14 2.75
N MET A 42 21.76 5.10 3.66
CA MET A 42 20.72 5.84 4.36
C MET A 42 20.58 7.28 3.82
N MET A 43 19.39 7.82 3.99
CA MET A 43 19.03 9.22 3.74
C MET A 43 18.39 9.79 5.00
N LEU A 44 18.56 11.09 5.22
CA LEU A 44 17.77 11.84 6.18
C LEU A 44 16.69 12.59 5.40
N CYS A 45 15.45 12.44 5.84
CA CYS A 45 14.31 13.11 5.22
C CYS A 45 13.64 14.04 6.21
N LYS A 46 13.28 15.25 5.78
CA LYS A 46 12.36 16.12 6.49
C LYS A 46 10.94 15.58 6.28
N VAL A 47 10.31 15.12 7.35
CA VAL A 47 8.99 14.47 7.28
C VAL A 47 7.93 15.52 6.98
N ALA A 48 7.09 15.23 5.98
CA ALA A 48 5.94 16.06 5.60
C ALA A 48 4.62 15.39 6.02
N ALA A 49 4.53 14.06 5.90
CA ALA A 49 3.36 13.29 6.32
C ALA A 49 3.76 11.92 6.86
N ILE A 50 2.96 11.37 7.78
CA ILE A 50 3.06 10.00 8.30
C ILE A 50 1.76 9.25 8.06
N ALA A 51 1.81 7.92 8.02
CA ALA A 51 0.60 7.10 8.04
C ALA A 51 0.57 6.17 9.25
N LEU A 52 -0.64 5.99 9.80
CA LEU A 52 -0.92 5.02 10.83
C LEU A 52 -1.35 3.72 10.16
N ASN A 53 -0.71 2.61 10.53
CA ASN A 53 -1.06 1.29 10.01
C ASN A 53 -1.21 0.26 11.16
N PRO A 54 -1.93 -0.86 10.94
CA PRO A 54 -2.11 -1.89 11.96
C PRO A 54 -0.81 -2.55 12.44
N ALA A 55 0.24 -2.58 11.62
CA ALA A 55 1.52 -3.18 12.00
C ALA A 55 2.24 -2.32 13.06
N GLY A 56 2.29 -1.01 12.87
CA GLY A 56 2.84 -0.05 13.82
C GLY A 56 2.12 -0.13 15.17
N ALA A 57 0.79 -0.16 15.16
CA ALA A 57 0.00 -0.32 16.39
C ALA A 57 0.33 -1.64 17.12
N LYS A 58 0.40 -2.76 16.40
CA LYS A 58 0.74 -4.06 17.00
C LYS A 58 2.16 -4.10 17.56
N ILE A 59 3.14 -3.48 16.89
CA ILE A 59 4.50 -3.39 17.41
C ILE A 59 4.48 -2.64 18.74
N SER A 60 3.76 -1.52 18.80
CA SER A 60 3.67 -0.73 20.03
C SER A 60 2.94 -1.42 21.18
N ASP A 61 1.95 -2.25 20.90
CA ASP A 61 1.23 -2.98 21.95
C ASP A 61 1.96 -4.25 22.41
N PHE A 62 2.51 -5.03 21.47
CA PHE A 62 2.97 -6.40 21.74
C PHE A 62 4.49 -6.57 21.70
N SER A 63 5.23 -5.61 21.17
CA SER A 63 6.69 -5.66 21.07
C SER A 63 7.32 -4.27 21.25
N PRO A 64 6.95 -3.51 22.30
CA PRO A 64 7.49 -2.16 22.48
C PRO A 64 8.99 -2.23 22.74
N ALA A 65 9.73 -1.29 22.15
CA ALA A 65 11.11 -1.00 22.51
C ALA A 65 11.14 0.35 23.26
N PRO A 66 11.23 0.37 24.60
CA PRO A 66 11.25 1.63 25.33
C PRO A 66 12.42 2.54 24.94
N GLY A 67 12.12 3.81 24.73
CA GLY A 67 13.07 4.85 24.34
C GLY A 67 13.38 4.92 22.84
N SER A 68 12.72 4.13 22.00
CA SER A 68 12.86 4.20 20.54
C SER A 68 11.79 5.08 19.90
N ILE A 69 12.14 5.74 18.79
CA ILE A 69 11.17 6.43 17.94
C ILE A 69 10.19 5.42 17.34
N VAL A 70 8.91 5.77 17.28
CA VAL A 70 7.87 4.90 16.72
C VAL A 70 7.52 5.25 15.27
N GLY A 71 6.70 4.42 14.64
CA GLY A 71 6.17 4.67 13.30
C GLY A 71 6.91 3.95 12.19
N LEU A 72 6.14 3.57 11.16
CA LEU A 72 6.63 2.84 10.00
C LEU A 72 6.61 3.68 8.73
N ASP A 73 5.45 4.22 8.37
CA ASP A 73 5.27 4.83 7.06
C ASP A 73 5.35 6.35 7.11
N PHE A 74 6.16 6.93 6.24
CA PHE A 74 6.19 8.38 6.07
C PHE A 74 6.50 8.80 4.63
N ALA A 75 6.23 10.06 4.37
CA ALA A 75 6.61 10.77 3.17
C ALA A 75 7.27 12.10 3.53
N GLY A 76 8.31 12.49 2.80
CA GLY A 76 9.11 13.66 3.11
C GLY A 76 10.11 14.02 2.02
N GLU A 77 10.92 15.03 2.29
CA GLU A 77 11.95 15.54 1.37
C GLU A 77 13.33 15.12 1.82
N VAL A 78 14.18 14.63 0.91
CA VAL A 78 15.57 14.24 1.21
C VAL A 78 16.42 15.47 1.51
N VAL A 79 16.98 15.55 2.72
CA VAL A 79 17.82 16.67 3.18
C VAL A 79 19.28 16.28 3.44
N GLN A 80 19.59 14.98 3.45
CA GLN A 80 20.96 14.46 3.48
C GLN A 80 20.98 13.06 2.87
N VAL A 81 22.06 12.71 2.17
CA VAL A 81 22.28 11.39 1.59
C VAL A 81 23.58 10.78 2.12
N GLY A 82 23.56 9.47 2.39
CA GLY A 82 24.73 8.67 2.68
C GLY A 82 25.63 8.50 1.44
N SER A 83 26.90 8.18 1.66
CA SER A 83 27.91 8.13 0.59
C SER A 83 27.68 7.04 -0.46
N GLY A 84 26.83 6.06 -0.16
CA GLY A 84 26.52 4.93 -1.03
C GLY A 84 25.17 5.04 -1.76
N VAL A 85 24.36 6.05 -1.47
CA VAL A 85 23.05 6.29 -2.11
C VAL A 85 23.26 6.69 -3.58
N LYS A 86 22.52 6.06 -4.50
CA LYS A 86 22.65 6.26 -5.95
C LYS A 86 21.36 6.67 -6.65
N ARG A 87 20.20 6.38 -6.06
CA ARG A 87 18.85 6.56 -6.63
C ARG A 87 18.20 7.87 -6.23
N PHE A 88 18.74 8.55 -5.22
CA PHE A 88 18.15 9.73 -4.61
C PHE A 88 19.19 10.83 -4.39
N GLU A 89 18.72 12.07 -4.44
CA GLU A 89 19.51 13.27 -4.20
C GLU A 89 18.76 14.27 -3.30
N LEU A 90 19.44 15.34 -2.88
CA LEU A 90 18.85 16.40 -2.06
C LEU A 90 17.64 17.03 -2.78
N GLY A 91 16.55 17.24 -2.03
CA GLY A 91 15.30 17.80 -2.55
C GLY A 91 14.35 16.77 -3.16
N ASP A 92 14.77 15.50 -3.32
CA ASP A 92 13.85 14.46 -3.77
C ASP A 92 12.69 14.28 -2.79
N ARG A 93 11.48 14.24 -3.34
CA ARG A 93 10.27 13.86 -2.59
C ARG A 93 10.22 12.35 -2.52
N VAL A 94 10.15 11.77 -1.33
CA VAL A 94 10.20 10.32 -1.13
C VAL A 94 9.15 9.84 -0.15
N PHE A 95 8.70 8.59 -0.33
CA PHE A 95 8.03 7.85 0.73
C PHE A 95 8.82 6.59 1.07
N CYS A 96 8.78 6.19 2.33
CA CYS A 96 9.63 5.15 2.89
C CYS A 96 8.90 4.40 4.01
N ILE A 97 9.22 3.10 4.10
CA ILE A 97 8.97 2.31 5.31
C ILE A 97 10.24 2.38 6.17
N SER A 98 10.13 3.03 7.33
CA SER A 98 11.17 3.10 8.36
C SER A 98 10.89 2.05 9.44
N TRP A 99 11.92 1.49 10.06
CA TRP A 99 11.74 0.52 11.14
C TRP A 99 11.63 1.22 12.51
N GLY A 100 10.42 1.69 12.85
CA GLY A 100 10.13 2.18 14.20
C GLY A 100 10.11 1.06 15.25
N GLN A 101 10.44 1.43 16.49
CA GLN A 101 10.57 0.49 17.62
C GLN A 101 11.56 -0.66 17.41
N ASN A 102 12.65 -0.36 16.72
CA ASN A 102 13.79 -1.24 16.60
C ASN A 102 14.61 -1.23 17.91
N PRO A 103 14.76 -2.37 18.61
CA PRO A 103 15.58 -2.44 19.82
C PRO A 103 17.08 -2.32 19.55
N ALA A 104 17.53 -2.58 18.32
CA ALA A 104 18.94 -2.50 17.92
C ALA A 104 19.36 -1.08 17.53
N ASP A 105 18.44 -0.26 17.02
CA ASP A 105 18.67 1.15 16.71
C ASP A 105 17.42 1.97 17.08
N LYS A 106 17.52 2.68 18.21
CA LYS A 106 16.40 3.46 18.75
C LYS A 106 16.12 4.75 17.97
N THR A 107 17.01 5.12 17.04
CA THR A 107 16.92 6.36 16.27
C THR A 107 16.15 6.19 14.97
N THR A 108 15.82 4.94 14.60
CA THR A 108 14.94 4.61 13.47
C THR A 108 13.48 4.68 13.88
N GLY A 109 12.62 5.01 12.92
CA GLY A 109 11.23 5.39 13.16
C GLY A 109 10.92 6.72 12.49
N CYS A 110 9.65 6.92 12.13
CA CYS A 110 9.26 8.04 11.28
C CYS A 110 8.29 9.03 11.91
N PHE A 111 7.79 8.78 13.12
CA PHE A 111 6.93 9.75 13.81
C PHE A 111 7.82 10.82 14.46
N SER A 112 8.45 11.62 13.61
CA SER A 112 9.45 12.62 13.94
C SER A 112 9.49 13.70 12.87
N GLU A 113 10.00 14.88 13.18
CA GLU A 113 10.22 15.98 12.21
C GLU A 113 11.24 15.61 11.12
N TYR A 114 12.21 14.76 11.46
CA TYR A 114 13.17 14.20 10.52
C TYR A 114 13.24 12.69 10.72
N ALA A 115 13.27 11.92 9.64
CA ALA A 115 13.31 10.46 9.70
C ALA A 115 14.46 9.90 8.86
N LEU A 116 15.03 8.78 9.33
CA LEU A 116 15.99 8.01 8.55
C LEU A 116 15.24 7.13 7.54
N ALA A 117 15.75 7.09 6.32
CA ALA A 117 15.21 6.27 5.24
C ALA A 117 16.32 5.46 4.58
N THR A 118 16.12 4.16 4.43
CA THR A 118 17.02 3.30 3.67
C THR A 118 16.69 3.41 2.19
N GLU A 119 17.69 3.55 1.32
CA GLU A 119 17.51 3.68 -0.13
C GLU A 119 16.61 2.57 -0.72
N ASP A 120 16.84 1.31 -0.31
CA ASP A 120 16.11 0.15 -0.82
C ASP A 120 14.67 0.03 -0.31
N HIS A 121 14.31 0.78 0.75
CA HIS A 121 12.95 0.86 1.28
C HIS A 121 12.23 2.16 0.88
N SER A 122 12.84 2.95 0.00
CA SER A 122 12.35 4.27 -0.41
C SER A 122 11.94 4.32 -1.88
N CYS A 123 11.00 5.21 -2.18
CA CYS A 123 10.49 5.48 -3.52
C CYS A 123 10.35 6.98 -3.77
N LYS A 124 10.65 7.45 -4.99
CA LYS A 124 10.36 8.83 -5.37
C LYS A 124 8.84 9.05 -5.46
N ILE A 125 8.38 10.20 -4.98
CA ILE A 125 7.01 10.68 -5.12
C ILE A 125 6.94 11.45 -6.45
N PRO A 126 6.08 11.04 -7.39
CA PRO A 126 5.89 11.79 -8.62
C PRO A 126 5.21 13.13 -8.35
N ASP A 127 5.44 14.12 -9.21
CA ASP A 127 4.95 15.49 -9.03
C ASP A 127 3.46 15.60 -8.74
N TRP A 128 2.66 14.71 -9.33
CA TRP A 128 1.19 14.70 -9.19
C TRP A 128 0.68 14.15 -7.85
N MET A 129 1.51 13.47 -7.06
CA MET A 129 1.09 12.81 -5.81
C MET A 129 1.49 13.68 -4.60
N SER A 130 0.61 13.91 -3.62
CA SER A 130 0.95 14.65 -2.39
C SER A 130 1.72 13.78 -1.37
N PHE A 131 2.28 14.39 -0.32
CA PHE A 131 2.97 13.64 0.74
C PHE A 131 1.99 12.76 1.55
N GLU A 132 0.79 13.25 1.82
CA GLU A 132 -0.27 12.52 2.53
C GLU A 132 -0.71 11.27 1.76
N GLN A 133 -0.82 11.39 0.43
CA GLN A 133 -1.14 10.23 -0.42
C GLN A 133 0.01 9.21 -0.37
N ALA A 134 1.23 9.69 -0.55
CA ALA A 134 2.41 8.85 -0.63
C ALA A 134 2.71 8.12 0.70
N SER A 135 2.45 8.75 1.85
CA SER A 135 2.65 8.10 3.16
C SER A 135 1.71 6.91 3.36
N THR A 136 0.56 6.86 2.67
CA THR A 136 -0.36 5.71 2.69
C THR A 136 -0.08 4.68 1.59
N ALA A 137 0.74 5.03 0.59
CA ALA A 137 0.91 4.30 -0.66
C ALA A 137 1.89 3.12 -0.59
N GLY A 138 2.01 2.45 0.56
CA GLY A 138 2.98 1.35 0.78
C GLY A 138 2.87 0.15 -0.16
N LEU A 139 1.88 0.11 -1.07
CA LEU A 139 1.73 -0.90 -2.11
C LEU A 139 2.00 -0.30 -3.49
N LYS A 140 2.77 -1.03 -4.30
CA LYS A 140 3.05 -0.74 -5.71
C LYS A 140 2.19 -1.67 -6.58
N PRO A 141 0.97 -1.27 -6.97
CA PRO A 141 0.08 -2.18 -7.69
C PRO A 141 0.60 -2.43 -9.11
N ILE A 142 0.78 -3.71 -9.46
CA ILE A 142 0.96 -4.18 -10.83
C ILE A 142 -0.39 -4.70 -11.29
N VAL A 143 -0.83 -4.33 -12.49
CA VAL A 143 -2.17 -4.66 -12.97
C VAL A 143 -2.09 -5.43 -14.28
N THR A 144 -2.91 -6.47 -14.44
CA THR A 144 -3.12 -7.12 -15.73
C THR A 144 -4.33 -6.49 -16.42
N CYS A 145 -4.19 -6.12 -17.70
CA CYS A 145 -5.24 -5.44 -18.45
C CYS A 145 -5.04 -5.57 -19.96
N SER A 146 -6.08 -5.30 -20.74
CA SER A 146 -5.91 -5.10 -22.18
C SER A 146 -4.96 -3.92 -22.46
N PRO A 147 -4.11 -3.97 -23.50
CA PRO A 147 -3.14 -2.90 -23.81
C PRO A 147 -3.77 -1.51 -23.94
N GLU A 148 -4.98 -1.43 -24.48
CA GLU A 148 -5.76 -0.20 -24.63
C GLU A 148 -6.04 0.51 -23.28
N ASN A 149 -6.03 -0.21 -22.16
CA ASN A 149 -6.28 0.33 -20.82
C ASN A 149 -5.01 0.71 -20.04
N THR A 150 -3.81 0.49 -20.61
CA THR A 150 -2.53 0.76 -19.92
C THR A 150 -2.43 2.21 -19.45
N ALA A 151 -2.72 3.18 -20.32
CA ALA A 151 -2.60 4.61 -19.99
C ALA A 151 -3.54 5.00 -18.84
N LEU A 152 -4.78 4.51 -18.87
CA LEU A 152 -5.77 4.74 -17.83
C LEU A 152 -5.31 4.16 -16.50
N LEU A 153 -4.92 2.89 -16.46
CA LEU A 153 -4.56 2.22 -15.20
C LEU A 153 -3.27 2.77 -14.58
N LYS A 154 -2.29 3.18 -15.40
CA LYS A 154 -1.12 3.92 -14.90
C LYS A 154 -1.52 5.27 -14.31
N SER A 155 -2.48 5.99 -14.92
CA SER A 155 -3.00 7.25 -14.35
C SER A 155 -3.76 7.08 -13.03
N LEU A 156 -4.23 5.86 -12.73
CA LEU A 156 -4.92 5.49 -11.49
C LEU A 156 -3.98 4.90 -10.43
N GLY A 157 -2.67 4.80 -10.72
CA GLY A 157 -1.65 4.41 -9.75
C GLY A 157 -0.98 3.06 -9.99
N ALA A 158 -1.30 2.34 -11.08
CA ALA A 158 -0.55 1.14 -11.46
C ALA A 158 0.92 1.49 -11.77
N VAL A 159 1.87 0.82 -11.12
CA VAL A 159 3.31 1.04 -11.38
C VAL A 159 3.78 0.33 -12.65
N GLU A 160 3.09 -0.74 -13.04
CA GLU A 160 3.29 -1.42 -14.31
C GLU A 160 2.01 -2.16 -14.72
N THR A 161 1.84 -2.38 -16.03
CA THR A 161 0.73 -3.14 -16.60
C THR A 161 1.20 -4.28 -17.50
N PHE A 162 0.49 -5.41 -17.48
CA PHE A 162 0.78 -6.57 -18.35
C PHE A 162 -0.47 -7.01 -19.12
N ASP A 163 -0.30 -7.41 -20.38
CA ASP A 163 -1.40 -7.95 -21.18
C ASP A 163 -1.80 -9.34 -20.67
N TYR A 164 -3.00 -9.44 -20.08
CA TYR A 164 -3.51 -10.71 -19.56
C TYR A 164 -3.73 -11.76 -20.66
N ARG A 165 -3.82 -11.34 -21.93
CA ARG A 165 -3.99 -12.23 -23.09
C ARG A 165 -2.71 -12.99 -23.42
N SER A 166 -1.56 -12.54 -22.89
CA SER A 166 -0.29 -13.25 -22.99
C SER A 166 -0.34 -14.54 -22.15
N PRO A 167 -0.08 -15.73 -22.73
CA PRO A 167 0.01 -16.96 -21.96
C PRO A 167 1.21 -16.97 -21.00
N ALA A 168 2.15 -16.04 -21.17
CA ALA A 168 3.30 -15.87 -20.29
C ALA A 168 3.10 -14.73 -19.25
N CYS A 169 1.91 -14.13 -19.15
CA CYS A 169 1.67 -12.95 -18.32
C CYS A 169 2.12 -13.16 -16.85
N GLY A 170 1.77 -14.29 -16.24
CA GLY A 170 2.18 -14.61 -14.87
C GLY A 170 3.70 -14.67 -14.72
N MET A 171 4.38 -15.40 -15.61
CA MET A 171 5.85 -15.47 -15.63
C MET A 171 6.52 -14.11 -15.89
N GLN A 172 5.96 -13.28 -16.76
CA GLN A 172 6.46 -11.94 -17.03
C GLN A 172 6.41 -11.06 -15.78
N ILE A 173 5.31 -11.13 -15.01
CA ILE A 173 5.18 -10.42 -13.73
C ILE A 173 6.18 -10.97 -12.70
N ASN A 174 6.33 -12.29 -12.61
CA ASN A 174 7.30 -12.91 -11.71
C ASN A 174 8.73 -12.43 -12.02
N HIS A 175 9.11 -12.43 -13.30
CA HIS A 175 10.41 -11.95 -13.75
C HIS A 175 10.62 -10.46 -13.44
N TYR A 176 9.63 -9.62 -13.76
CA TYR A 176 9.66 -8.18 -13.48
C TYR A 176 9.85 -7.90 -11.98
N THR A 177 9.13 -8.65 -11.13
CA THR A 177 9.23 -8.52 -9.66
C THR A 177 10.43 -9.25 -9.06
N LYS A 178 11.28 -9.88 -9.88
CA LYS A 178 12.41 -10.72 -9.45
C LYS A 178 11.98 -11.79 -8.44
N GLY A 179 10.79 -12.36 -8.63
CA GLY A 179 10.18 -13.34 -7.73
C GLY A 179 9.83 -12.81 -6.34
N LYS A 180 9.67 -11.49 -6.17
CA LYS A 180 9.35 -10.87 -4.87
C LYS A 180 7.86 -10.58 -4.66
N LEU A 181 7.00 -10.79 -5.66
CA LEU A 181 5.56 -10.63 -5.49
C LEU A 181 5.03 -11.69 -4.52
N SER A 182 4.44 -11.29 -3.40
CA SER A 182 3.90 -12.22 -2.40
C SER A 182 2.36 -12.25 -2.35
N ARG A 183 1.70 -11.20 -2.86
CA ARG A 183 0.25 -11.02 -2.76
C ARG A 183 -0.38 -10.77 -4.12
N ALA A 184 -1.53 -11.39 -4.38
CA ALA A 184 -2.36 -11.13 -5.55
C ALA A 184 -3.83 -10.91 -5.17
N LEU A 185 -4.48 -9.98 -5.85
CA LEU A 185 -5.93 -9.78 -5.84
C LEU A 185 -6.46 -10.12 -7.24
N ASP A 186 -7.24 -11.19 -7.36
CA ASP A 186 -7.89 -11.60 -8.60
C ASP A 186 -9.31 -11.03 -8.68
N CYS A 187 -9.50 -10.09 -9.60
CA CYS A 187 -10.77 -9.42 -9.84
C CYS A 187 -11.65 -10.15 -10.88
N ILE A 188 -11.19 -11.26 -11.46
CA ILE A 188 -11.88 -12.06 -12.48
C ILE A 188 -12.28 -13.43 -11.93
N SER A 189 -11.47 -14.01 -11.06
CA SER A 189 -11.80 -15.18 -10.23
C SER A 189 -12.10 -16.47 -11.01
N THR A 190 -11.41 -16.68 -12.13
CA THR A 190 -11.48 -17.92 -12.91
C THR A 190 -10.33 -18.86 -12.56
N ALA A 191 -10.38 -20.12 -13.02
CA ALA A 191 -9.26 -21.03 -12.84
C ALA A 191 -8.00 -20.52 -13.57
N GLU A 192 -8.20 -19.95 -14.76
CA GLU A 192 -7.16 -19.39 -15.62
C GLU A 192 -6.48 -18.18 -14.98
N THR A 193 -7.26 -17.23 -14.43
CA THR A 193 -6.71 -16.05 -13.75
C THR A 193 -6.05 -16.41 -12.43
N MET A 194 -6.59 -17.39 -11.69
CA MET A 194 -5.95 -17.91 -10.50
C MET A 194 -4.58 -18.54 -10.80
N SER A 195 -4.48 -19.34 -11.86
CA SER A 195 -3.21 -19.92 -12.33
C SER A 195 -2.20 -18.84 -12.72
N MET A 196 -2.63 -17.81 -13.45
CA MET A 196 -1.79 -16.66 -13.80
C MET A 196 -1.28 -15.93 -12.54
N CYS A 197 -2.14 -15.69 -11.54
CA CYS A 197 -1.72 -15.10 -10.27
C CYS A 197 -0.71 -15.98 -9.53
N TYR A 198 -0.89 -17.31 -9.54
CA TYR A 198 0.04 -18.24 -8.92
C TYR A 198 1.40 -18.24 -9.61
N GLU A 199 1.46 -18.14 -10.93
CA GLU A 199 2.73 -17.97 -11.67
C GLU A 199 3.41 -16.64 -11.32
N ALA A 200 2.64 -15.56 -11.18
CA ALA A 200 3.15 -14.25 -10.80
C ALA A 200 3.73 -14.22 -9.38
N ILE A 201 3.12 -14.91 -8.42
CA ILE A 201 3.58 -14.96 -7.02
C ILE A 201 4.89 -15.75 -6.91
N GLY A 202 5.89 -15.11 -6.31
CA GLY A 202 7.21 -15.64 -6.03
C GLY A 202 7.21 -16.83 -5.06
N ALA A 203 8.37 -17.49 -4.94
CA ALA A 203 8.53 -18.73 -4.18
C ALA A 203 8.31 -18.58 -2.67
N SER A 204 8.40 -17.36 -2.11
CA SER A 204 8.12 -17.14 -0.69
C SER A 204 6.64 -17.36 -0.36
N GLY A 205 5.75 -17.19 -1.35
CA GLY A 205 4.29 -17.23 -1.16
C GLY A 205 3.82 -16.18 -0.15
N ASP A 206 2.51 -15.95 -0.09
CA ASP A 206 1.82 -15.38 1.09
C ASP A 206 0.32 -15.54 0.86
N ARG A 207 -0.28 -14.72 -0.02
CA ARG A 207 -1.74 -14.63 -0.12
C ARG A 207 -2.25 -14.40 -1.53
N TYR A 208 -3.31 -15.12 -1.84
CA TYR A 208 -4.17 -14.89 -2.99
C TYR A 208 -5.57 -14.57 -2.47
N LEU A 209 -6.18 -13.50 -2.98
CA LEU A 209 -7.56 -13.14 -2.66
C LEU A 209 -8.33 -12.97 -3.97
N ALA A 210 -9.51 -13.57 -4.06
CA ALA A 210 -10.42 -13.38 -5.19
C ALA A 210 -11.71 -12.64 -4.78
N LEU A 211 -12.40 -12.08 -5.77
CA LEU A 211 -13.72 -11.45 -5.56
C LEU A 211 -14.87 -12.46 -5.54
N ASP A 212 -14.67 -13.63 -6.15
CA ASP A 212 -15.66 -14.71 -6.25
C ASP A 212 -15.08 -16.07 -5.82
N PRO A 213 -15.90 -17.13 -5.67
CA PRO A 213 -15.44 -18.46 -5.29
C PRO A 213 -14.33 -18.99 -6.19
N ILE A 214 -13.28 -19.50 -5.56
CA ILE A 214 -12.03 -19.90 -6.22
C ILE A 214 -12.05 -21.37 -6.66
N SER A 215 -11.28 -21.68 -7.71
CA SER A 215 -11.07 -23.05 -8.16
C SER A 215 -10.36 -23.88 -7.09
N THR A 216 -11.01 -24.94 -6.61
CA THR A 216 -10.40 -25.88 -5.65
C THR A 216 -9.27 -26.69 -6.29
N HIS A 217 -9.34 -26.95 -7.59
CA HIS A 217 -8.27 -27.63 -8.32
C HIS A 217 -6.99 -26.81 -8.34
N VAL A 218 -7.08 -25.52 -8.72
CA VAL A 218 -5.92 -24.62 -8.77
C VAL A 218 -5.43 -24.27 -7.37
N LYS A 219 -6.35 -24.04 -6.41
CA LYS A 219 -6.01 -23.75 -4.99
C LYS A 219 -4.93 -24.64 -4.43
N TYR A 220 -4.96 -25.93 -4.76
CA TYR A 220 -4.10 -26.93 -4.16
C TYR A 220 -2.77 -27.16 -4.88
N THR A 221 -2.48 -26.44 -5.98
CA THR A 221 -1.19 -26.52 -6.70
C THR A 221 -0.08 -25.71 -6.02
N ARG A 222 -0.41 -24.67 -5.24
CA ARG A 222 0.51 -23.89 -4.41
C ARG A 222 0.07 -23.96 -2.95
N ARG A 223 0.76 -24.78 -2.16
CA ARG A 223 0.48 -24.95 -0.71
C ARG A 223 1.08 -23.84 0.14
N ASP A 224 2.05 -23.11 -0.42
CA ASP A 224 2.74 -21.95 0.14
C ASP A 224 1.93 -20.65 0.00
N VAL A 225 0.82 -20.65 -0.74
CA VAL A 225 -0.06 -19.49 -0.91
C VAL A 225 -1.40 -19.73 -0.19
N LEU A 226 -1.73 -18.86 0.76
CA LEU A 226 -3.06 -18.87 1.39
C LEU A 226 -4.08 -18.24 0.44
N ALA A 227 -4.89 -19.08 -0.20
CA ALA A 227 -5.95 -18.64 -1.11
C ALA A 227 -7.32 -18.56 -0.44
N ASP A 228 -7.93 -17.38 -0.55
CA ASP A 228 -9.25 -17.06 -0.02
C ASP A 228 -10.06 -16.19 -0.99
N TRP A 229 -11.32 -15.93 -0.69
CA TRP A 229 -12.19 -15.05 -1.48
C TRP A 229 -13.19 -14.30 -0.62
N MET A 230 -13.59 -13.11 -1.06
CA MET A 230 -14.44 -12.23 -0.27
C MET A 230 -15.94 -12.42 -0.55
N VAL A 231 -16.77 -12.14 0.46
CA VAL A 231 -18.23 -11.99 0.29
C VAL A 231 -18.58 -10.56 0.68
N ALA A 232 -18.83 -9.73 -0.32
CA ALA A 232 -19.07 -8.30 -0.14
C ALA A 232 -20.20 -8.00 0.85
N PHE A 233 -21.29 -8.79 0.84
CA PHE A 233 -22.44 -8.59 1.71
C PHE A 233 -22.15 -8.72 3.22
N THR A 234 -21.00 -9.26 3.60
CA THR A 234 -20.60 -9.31 5.02
C THR A 234 -20.39 -7.92 5.63
N VAL A 235 -20.19 -6.87 4.81
CA VAL A 235 -20.07 -5.48 5.28
C VAL A 235 -21.30 -4.98 6.03
N PHE A 236 -22.47 -5.59 5.85
CA PHE A 236 -23.68 -5.25 6.60
C PHE A 236 -23.68 -5.82 8.03
N GLY A 237 -22.79 -6.76 8.34
CA GLY A 237 -22.66 -7.41 9.65
C GLY A 237 -23.77 -8.41 9.99
N ALA A 238 -24.86 -8.43 9.24
CA ALA A 238 -25.91 -9.43 9.31
C ALA A 238 -25.48 -10.75 8.64
N PRO A 239 -26.15 -11.88 8.94
CA PRO A 239 -25.93 -13.14 8.23
C PRO A 239 -26.21 -13.01 6.73
N VAL A 240 -25.32 -13.56 5.90
CA VAL A 240 -25.53 -13.67 4.44
C VAL A 240 -26.23 -15.00 4.17
N LYS A 241 -27.54 -14.95 3.90
CA LYS A 241 -28.40 -16.12 3.65
C LYS A 241 -28.46 -16.52 2.17
N SER A 242 -27.31 -16.52 1.50
CA SER A 242 -27.18 -16.96 0.11
C SER A 242 -26.84 -18.46 0.05
N GLY A 243 -27.34 -19.14 -0.98
CA GLY A 243 -27.09 -20.58 -1.17
C GLY A 243 -25.65 -20.91 -1.53
N GLY A 244 -25.29 -22.19 -1.38
CA GLY A 244 -23.98 -22.72 -1.74
C GLY A 244 -22.84 -22.12 -0.91
N VAL A 245 -21.73 -21.81 -1.59
CA VAL A 245 -20.49 -21.35 -0.94
C VAL A 245 -20.54 -19.90 -0.45
N TYR A 246 -21.60 -19.14 -0.76
CA TYR A 246 -21.75 -17.72 -0.40
C TYR A 246 -22.30 -17.47 1.01
N GLY A 247 -22.89 -18.49 1.65
CA GLY A 247 -23.43 -18.36 2.99
C GLY A 247 -22.36 -17.92 4.00
N ARG A 248 -22.69 -16.95 4.86
CA ARG A 248 -21.81 -16.48 5.94
C ARG A 248 -22.61 -16.21 7.23
N PRO A 249 -22.05 -16.50 8.41
CA PRO A 249 -22.65 -16.07 9.68
C PRO A 249 -22.64 -14.54 9.78
N ALA A 250 -23.32 -14.01 10.81
CA ALA A 250 -23.19 -12.59 11.15
C ALA A 250 -21.71 -12.23 11.41
N MET A 251 -21.28 -11.07 10.91
CA MET A 251 -19.92 -10.56 11.10
C MET A 251 -19.96 -9.07 11.54
N PRO A 252 -20.38 -8.77 12.78
CA PRO A 252 -20.51 -7.39 13.26
C PRO A 252 -19.21 -6.56 13.11
N GLN A 253 -18.06 -7.22 13.20
CA GLN A 253 -16.74 -6.60 13.00
C GLN A 253 -16.55 -6.07 11.56
N HIS A 254 -17.14 -6.72 10.55
CA HIS A 254 -17.12 -6.21 9.17
C HIS A 254 -17.98 -4.95 9.04
N ARG A 255 -19.12 -4.86 9.74
CA ARG A 255 -19.95 -3.64 9.79
C ARG A 255 -19.24 -2.45 10.44
N ALA A 256 -18.50 -2.71 11.50
CA ALA A 256 -17.67 -1.70 12.16
C ALA A 256 -16.50 -1.23 11.27
N LEU A 257 -15.88 -2.16 10.52
CA LEU A 257 -14.87 -1.82 9.52
C LEU A 257 -15.47 -0.98 8.39
N ALA A 258 -16.59 -1.42 7.81
CA ALA A 258 -17.27 -0.71 6.72
C ALA A 258 -17.64 0.72 7.11
N SER A 259 -18.14 0.94 8.34
CA SER A 259 -18.46 2.28 8.81
C SER A 259 -17.26 3.24 8.77
N ARG A 260 -16.08 2.77 9.15
CA ARG A 260 -14.84 3.55 9.12
C ARG A 260 -14.31 3.71 7.69
N LEU A 261 -14.41 2.64 6.89
CA LEU A 261 -13.99 2.64 5.49
C LEU A 261 -14.80 3.64 4.67
N PHE A 262 -16.12 3.69 4.84
CA PHE A 262 -16.96 4.62 4.07
C PHE A 262 -16.73 6.08 4.46
N ALA A 263 -16.45 6.38 5.73
CA ALA A 263 -16.02 7.71 6.14
C ALA A 263 -14.66 8.12 5.54
N LEU A 264 -13.75 7.15 5.34
CA LEU A 264 -12.52 7.38 4.59
C LEU A 264 -12.81 7.61 3.10
N VAL A 265 -13.63 6.76 2.48
CA VAL A 265 -14.02 6.87 1.07
C VAL A 265 -14.65 8.22 0.76
N GLU A 266 -15.53 8.73 1.63
CA GLU A 266 -16.12 10.07 1.51
C GLU A 266 -15.04 11.15 1.40
N ARG A 267 -14.09 11.17 2.33
CA ARG A 267 -12.95 12.12 2.29
C ARG A 267 -12.08 11.94 1.04
N LEU A 268 -11.79 10.69 0.65
CA LEU A 268 -11.00 10.42 -0.56
C LEU A 268 -11.71 10.89 -1.84
N ILE A 269 -13.04 10.88 -1.88
CA ILE A 269 -13.81 11.45 -2.99
C ILE A 269 -13.73 12.98 -2.95
N GLU A 270 -13.95 13.60 -1.79
CA GLU A 270 -13.87 15.06 -1.61
C GLU A 270 -12.49 15.63 -1.99
N GLU A 271 -11.43 14.91 -1.66
CA GLU A 271 -10.03 15.26 -1.97
C GLU A 271 -9.63 14.91 -3.42
N GLY A 272 -10.54 14.32 -4.21
CA GLY A 272 -10.28 13.92 -5.60
C GLY A 272 -9.32 12.74 -5.75
N MET A 273 -9.06 12.01 -4.66
CA MET A 273 -8.17 10.85 -4.61
C MET A 273 -8.83 9.58 -5.12
N LEU A 274 -10.14 9.44 -4.93
CA LEU A 274 -10.93 8.33 -5.46
C LEU A 274 -11.75 8.80 -6.66
N LYS A 275 -11.38 8.33 -7.85
CA LYS A 275 -12.03 8.70 -9.11
C LYS A 275 -13.03 7.63 -9.52
N ALA A 276 -14.19 8.07 -10.03
CA ALA A 276 -15.15 7.16 -10.63
C ALA A 276 -14.54 6.50 -11.89
N PRO A 277 -14.88 5.22 -12.16
CA PRO A 277 -14.54 4.60 -13.43
C PRO A 277 -15.27 5.30 -14.59
N PRO A 278 -14.84 5.10 -15.85
CA PRO A 278 -15.62 5.52 -17.01
C PRO A 278 -17.06 5.00 -16.93
N PHE A 279 -18.04 5.85 -17.27
CA PHE A 279 -19.45 5.53 -17.15
C PHE A 279 -20.25 6.03 -18.37
N GLN A 280 -21.40 5.41 -18.61
CA GLN A 280 -22.38 5.85 -19.60
C GLN A 280 -23.70 6.20 -18.91
N VAL A 281 -24.23 7.39 -19.21
CA VAL A 281 -25.55 7.81 -18.71
C VAL A 281 -26.63 7.33 -19.67
N ARG A 282 -27.66 6.67 -19.14
CA ARG A 282 -28.86 6.23 -19.88
C ARG A 282 -30.11 6.77 -19.20
N SER A 283 -31.10 7.18 -19.98
CA SER A 283 -32.39 7.68 -19.52
C SER A 283 -33.50 6.64 -19.71
N GLY A 284 -34.65 6.83 -19.06
CA GLY A 284 -35.84 5.97 -19.25
C GLY A 284 -36.35 5.22 -18.02
N GLY A 285 -36.07 5.72 -16.81
CA GLY A 285 -36.69 5.21 -15.58
C GLY A 285 -36.31 3.76 -15.24
N LEU A 286 -37.14 3.09 -14.44
CA LEU A 286 -36.93 1.69 -14.04
C LEU A 286 -37.10 0.73 -15.24
N GLU A 287 -37.87 1.12 -16.24
CA GLU A 287 -38.13 0.37 -17.46
C GLU A 287 -36.83 0.19 -18.27
N ALA A 288 -36.00 1.23 -18.35
CA ALA A 288 -34.70 1.16 -19.01
C ALA A 288 -33.66 0.33 -18.24
N VAL A 289 -33.82 0.16 -16.92
CA VAL A 289 -32.88 -0.62 -16.08
C VAL A 289 -32.86 -2.09 -16.50
N ALA A 290 -34.01 -2.67 -16.84
CA ALA A 290 -34.09 -4.07 -17.27
C ALA A 290 -33.25 -4.34 -18.54
N GLY A 291 -33.19 -3.37 -19.45
CA GLY A 291 -32.33 -3.42 -20.64
C GLY A 291 -30.84 -3.25 -20.32
N GLY A 292 -30.51 -2.46 -19.29
CA GLY A 292 -29.13 -2.27 -18.81
C GLY A 292 -28.56 -3.49 -18.08
N VAL A 293 -29.35 -4.15 -17.22
CA VAL A 293 -28.91 -5.33 -16.44
C VAL A 293 -28.58 -6.54 -17.32
N LYS A 294 -29.24 -6.66 -18.49
CA LYS A 294 -28.99 -7.74 -19.45
C LYS A 294 -27.80 -7.46 -20.38
N PHE A 295 -27.25 -6.25 -20.35
CA PHE A 295 -26.17 -5.82 -21.23
C PHE A 295 -24.82 -6.32 -20.69
N LYS A 296 -24.29 -7.41 -21.26
CA LYS A 296 -23.05 -8.09 -20.82
C LYS A 296 -21.76 -7.58 -21.50
N GLU A 297 -21.84 -6.59 -22.38
CA GLU A 297 -20.77 -6.32 -23.38
C GLU A 297 -19.70 -5.30 -22.98
N PHE A 298 -19.62 -4.83 -21.73
CA PHE A 298 -18.62 -3.82 -21.34
C PHE A 298 -17.25 -4.39 -20.88
N PHE A 299 -17.02 -5.71 -20.97
CA PHE A 299 -15.78 -6.35 -20.52
C PHE A 299 -14.88 -6.92 -21.63
N ASN A 300 -15.07 -6.53 -22.90
CA ASN A 300 -14.17 -6.92 -24.00
C ASN A 300 -13.22 -5.79 -24.39
#